data_AF-A0A372JC83-F1
#
_entry.id   AF-A0A372JC83-F1
#
_cell.length_a   1.000
_cell.length_b   1.000
_cell.length_c   1.000
_cell.angle_alpha   90.00
_cell.angle_beta   90.00
_cell.angle_gamma   90.00
#
_symmetry.space_group_name_H-M   'P 1'
#
loop_
_entity.id
_entity.type
_entity.pdbx_description
1 polymer ?
#
loop_
_entity_poly.entity_id
_entity_poly.type
_entity_poly.pdbx_seq_one_letter_code
_entity_poly.pdbx_strand_id
1 'polypeptide(L)'
;LVARIADRAGTAVHAGVAAAGAAAVAEAAAQSADILEIVRITGREPGAYRITDVLLDYQLSRPGPARTHLAGLLGVLDGHPVLLETLRAYVASGFSRRRAAPLLHVHPNTVDYRLRRVAVLTGLDPTCPGDLPQLRAALVAHDFTPSRPAPGRAWRR
;
A
#
# COMPACT_ATOMS: atom_id res chain seq x y z
N LEU A 1 16.11 -16.04 -12.19
CA LEU A 1 16.54 -14.82 -12.90
C LEU A 1 16.72 -13.65 -11.94
N VAL A 2 15.67 -13.21 -11.23
CA VAL A 2 15.73 -12.08 -10.28
C VAL A 2 16.84 -12.23 -9.23
N ALA A 3 17.00 -13.39 -8.60
CA ALA A 3 18.09 -13.63 -7.67
C ALA A 3 19.49 -13.40 -8.28
N ARG A 4 19.70 -13.79 -9.56
CA ARG A 4 20.97 -13.56 -10.27
C ARG A 4 21.18 -12.08 -10.61
N ILE A 5 20.10 -11.34 -10.88
CA ILE A 5 20.17 -9.89 -11.12
C ILE A 5 20.50 -9.18 -9.81
N ALA A 6 19.83 -9.52 -8.73
CA ALA A 6 20.07 -8.94 -7.40
C ALA A 6 21.52 -9.16 -6.93
N ASP A 7 22.02 -10.40 -7.07
CA ASP A 7 23.41 -10.76 -6.75
C ASP A 7 24.42 -9.92 -7.55
N ARG A 8 24.24 -9.82 -8.87
CA ARG A 8 25.14 -9.03 -9.74
C ARG A 8 25.02 -7.53 -9.55
N ALA A 9 23.83 -7.04 -9.23
CA ALA A 9 23.59 -5.63 -8.97
C ALA A 9 24.01 -5.21 -7.55
N GLY A 10 24.30 -6.16 -6.66
CA GLY A 10 24.61 -5.91 -5.25
C GLY A 10 23.45 -5.25 -4.49
N THR A 11 22.21 -5.40 -4.96
CA THR A 11 21.03 -4.76 -4.37
C THR A 11 19.79 -5.62 -4.52
N ALA A 12 18.83 -5.43 -3.62
CA ALA A 12 17.57 -6.15 -3.69
C ALA A 12 16.70 -5.63 -4.85
N VAL A 13 16.02 -6.54 -5.55
CA VAL A 13 15.30 -6.23 -6.79
C VAL A 13 13.84 -6.70 -6.71
N HIS A 14 12.92 -5.83 -7.12
CA HIS A 14 11.54 -6.18 -7.46
C HIS A 14 11.40 -6.35 -8.97
N ALA A 15 10.64 -7.36 -9.40
CA ALA A 15 10.29 -7.56 -10.79
C ALA A 15 8.82 -7.95 -10.93
N GLY A 16 8.07 -7.22 -11.77
CA GLY A 16 6.80 -7.69 -12.30
C GLY A 16 7.04 -8.61 -13.49
N VAL A 17 6.30 -9.72 -13.55
CA VAL A 17 6.51 -10.77 -14.55
C VAL A 17 5.18 -11.20 -15.15
N ALA A 18 5.10 -11.15 -16.47
CA ALA A 18 4.01 -11.72 -17.26
C ALA A 18 4.59 -12.60 -18.38
N ALA A 19 3.94 -13.73 -18.66
CA ALA A 19 4.28 -14.61 -19.77
C ALA A 19 3.36 -14.30 -20.95
N ALA A 20 3.91 -14.20 -22.16
CA ALA A 20 3.15 -13.94 -23.38
C ALA A 20 3.79 -14.59 -24.60
N GLY A 21 2.93 -14.93 -25.58
CA GLY A 21 3.39 -15.19 -26.95
C GLY A 21 3.79 -13.89 -27.66
N ALA A 22 4.45 -14.02 -28.81
CA ALA A 22 5.03 -12.88 -29.53
C ALA A 22 4.04 -11.74 -29.82
N ALA A 23 2.77 -12.07 -30.11
CA ALA A 23 1.73 -11.07 -30.40
C ALA A 23 1.30 -10.24 -29.17
N ALA A 24 1.53 -10.72 -27.94
CA ALA A 24 1.04 -10.10 -26.71
C ALA A 24 2.17 -9.50 -25.84
N VAL A 25 3.38 -9.36 -26.38
CA VAL A 25 4.54 -8.84 -25.62
C VAL A 25 4.30 -7.43 -25.10
N ALA A 26 3.66 -6.55 -25.89
CA ALA A 26 3.36 -5.19 -25.46
C ALA A 26 2.41 -5.16 -24.26
N GLU A 27 1.34 -5.97 -24.29
CA GLU A 27 0.39 -6.10 -23.18
C GLU A 27 1.06 -6.69 -21.93
N ALA A 28 1.88 -7.73 -22.10
CA ALA A 28 2.63 -8.34 -20.99
C ALA A 28 3.66 -7.38 -20.38
N ALA A 29 4.30 -6.54 -21.18
CA ALA A 29 5.22 -5.51 -20.69
C ALA A 29 4.46 -4.46 -19.86
N ALA A 30 3.30 -4.00 -20.32
CA ALA A 30 2.44 -3.09 -19.57
C ALA A 30 1.96 -3.71 -18.26
N GLN A 31 1.48 -4.96 -18.28
CA GLN A 31 1.07 -5.69 -17.08
C GLN A 31 2.23 -5.87 -16.10
N SER A 32 3.44 -6.17 -16.59
CA SER A 32 4.64 -6.29 -15.75
C SER A 32 5.01 -4.97 -15.09
N ALA A 33 4.86 -3.84 -15.80
CA ALA A 33 5.07 -2.51 -15.25
C ALA A 33 4.05 -2.18 -14.15
N ASP A 34 2.76 -2.48 -14.38
CA ASP A 34 1.69 -2.31 -13.38
C ASP A 34 1.99 -3.14 -12.11
N ILE A 35 2.38 -4.41 -12.26
CA ILE A 35 2.75 -5.28 -11.13
C ILE A 35 3.94 -4.68 -10.37
N LEU A 36 4.97 -4.21 -11.09
CA LEU A 36 6.14 -3.58 -10.46
C LEU A 36 5.75 -2.33 -9.67
N GLU A 37 4.84 -1.51 -10.19
CA GLU A 37 4.33 -0.36 -9.47
C GLU A 37 3.61 -0.76 -8.17
N ILE A 38 2.70 -1.74 -8.24
CA ILE A 38 1.96 -2.26 -7.09
C ILE A 38 2.88 -2.79 -6.00
N VAL A 39 3.87 -3.62 -6.34
CA VAL A 39 4.75 -4.22 -5.32
C VAL A 39 5.62 -3.17 -4.64
N ARG A 40 6.02 -2.10 -5.35
CA ARG A 40 6.78 -0.98 -4.77
C ARG A 40 5.91 -0.14 -3.84
N ILE A 41 4.73 0.26 -4.30
CA ILE A 41 3.81 1.11 -3.54
C ILE A 41 3.32 0.40 -2.27
N THR A 42 2.98 -0.88 -2.38
CA THR A 42 2.49 -1.68 -1.24
C THR A 42 3.60 -2.23 -0.34
N GLY A 43 4.86 -1.90 -0.62
CA GLY A 43 6.00 -2.27 0.22
C GLY A 43 6.24 -3.77 0.34
N ARG A 44 6.02 -4.53 -0.74
CA ARG A 44 6.30 -5.98 -0.76
C ARG A 44 7.80 -6.23 -0.63
N GLU A 45 8.16 -7.40 -0.13
CA GLU A 45 9.56 -7.83 -0.08
C GLU A 45 10.16 -7.92 -1.50
N PRO A 46 11.48 -7.72 -1.68
CA PRO A 46 12.15 -7.92 -2.95
C PRO A 46 11.89 -9.32 -3.53
N GLY A 47 11.61 -9.40 -4.84
CA GLY A 47 11.23 -10.66 -5.47
C GLY A 47 10.61 -10.52 -6.86
N ALA A 48 10.26 -11.66 -7.45
CA ALA A 48 9.52 -11.73 -8.71
C ALA A 48 8.03 -11.96 -8.42
N TYR A 49 7.17 -11.14 -9.03
CA TYR A 49 5.73 -11.17 -8.81
C TYR A 49 4.98 -11.28 -10.13
N ARG A 50 3.96 -12.13 -10.15
CA ARG A 50 2.97 -12.25 -11.22
C ARG A 50 1.67 -11.57 -10.79
N ILE A 51 0.76 -11.39 -11.74
CA ILE A 51 -0.57 -10.84 -11.44
C ILE A 51 -1.30 -11.65 -10.35
N THR A 52 -1.11 -12.97 -10.32
CA THR A 52 -1.70 -13.88 -9.32
C THR A 52 -1.27 -13.58 -7.89
N ASP A 53 -0.11 -12.96 -7.71
CA ASP A 53 0.44 -12.63 -6.39
C ASP A 53 -0.12 -11.30 -5.85
N VAL A 54 -0.73 -10.49 -6.73
CA VAL A 54 -1.20 -9.13 -6.43
C VAL A 54 -2.62 -8.85 -6.93
N LEU A 55 -3.43 -9.88 -7.24
CA LEU A 55 -4.75 -9.74 -7.88
C LEU A 55 -5.63 -8.64 -7.26
N LEU A 56 -5.74 -8.64 -5.93
CA LEU A 56 -6.56 -7.67 -5.22
C LEU A 56 -5.99 -6.25 -5.33
N ASP A 57 -4.70 -6.08 -5.03
CA ASP A 57 -4.03 -4.79 -5.10
C ASP A 57 -4.02 -4.24 -6.53
N TYR A 58 -3.97 -5.13 -7.54
CA TYR A 58 -4.06 -4.81 -8.97
C TYR A 58 -5.44 -4.29 -9.38
N GLN A 59 -6.52 -4.86 -8.85
CA GLN A 59 -7.86 -4.33 -9.11
C GLN A 59 -8.09 -2.99 -8.40
N LEU A 60 -7.60 -2.88 -7.16
CA LEU A 60 -7.75 -1.67 -6.35
C LEU A 60 -6.92 -0.48 -6.85
N SER A 61 -5.82 -0.74 -7.57
CA SER A 61 -5.01 0.31 -8.19
C SER A 61 -5.65 0.90 -9.45
N ARG A 62 -6.68 0.26 -10.04
CA ARG A 62 -7.31 0.78 -11.26
C ARG A 62 -8.11 2.05 -10.99
N PRO A 63 -7.94 3.11 -11.82
CA PRO A 63 -8.77 4.30 -11.71
C PRO A 63 -10.26 3.97 -11.81
N GLY A 64 -11.07 4.60 -10.96
CA GLY A 64 -12.51 4.41 -10.96
C GLY A 64 -13.18 5.00 -9.72
N PRO A 65 -14.51 5.15 -9.73
CA PRO A 65 -15.26 5.77 -8.62
C PRO A 65 -15.07 5.01 -7.30
N ALA A 66 -15.01 3.68 -7.35
CA ALA A 66 -14.77 2.85 -6.17
C ALA A 66 -13.38 3.13 -5.56
N ARG A 67 -12.33 3.20 -6.38
CA ARG A 67 -10.97 3.55 -5.92
C ARG A 67 -10.94 4.95 -5.32
N THR A 68 -11.56 5.94 -5.97
CA THR A 68 -11.63 7.31 -5.43
C THR A 68 -12.34 7.36 -4.08
N HIS A 69 -13.46 6.64 -3.95
CA HIS A 69 -14.19 6.56 -2.69
C HIS A 69 -13.37 5.89 -1.58
N LEU A 70 -12.74 4.75 -1.88
CA LEU A 70 -11.86 4.02 -0.96
C LEU A 70 -10.68 4.89 -0.48
N ALA A 71 -10.00 5.59 -1.40
CA ALA A 71 -8.92 6.51 -1.05
C ALA A 71 -9.42 7.64 -0.13
N GLY A 72 -10.62 8.16 -0.39
CA GLY A 72 -11.26 9.20 0.40
C GLY A 72 -11.52 8.81 1.86
N LEU A 73 -11.76 7.53 2.15
CA LEU A 73 -11.94 7.04 3.53
C LEU A 73 -10.72 7.31 4.42
N LEU A 74 -9.51 7.35 3.84
CA LEU A 74 -8.29 7.66 4.57
C LEU A 74 -7.80 9.09 4.38
N GLY A 75 -8.46 9.92 3.56
CA GLY A 75 -8.04 11.31 3.32
C GLY A 75 -7.96 12.16 4.59
N VAL A 76 -8.78 11.85 5.60
CA VAL A 76 -8.70 12.47 6.93
C VAL A 76 -7.36 12.22 7.64
N LEU A 77 -6.63 11.16 7.26
CA LEU A 77 -5.32 10.82 7.82
C LEU A 77 -4.15 11.55 7.14
N ASP A 78 -4.38 12.32 6.07
CA ASP A 78 -3.32 13.09 5.39
C ASP A 78 -2.63 14.09 6.34
N GLY A 79 -3.38 14.64 7.30
CA GLY A 79 -2.86 15.49 8.38
C GLY A 79 -2.20 14.74 9.55
N HIS A 80 -2.18 13.41 9.49
CA HIS A 80 -1.74 12.53 10.57
C HIS A 80 -0.75 11.45 10.07
N PRO A 81 0.44 11.85 9.58
CA PRO A 81 1.39 10.94 8.93
C PRO A 81 1.80 9.76 9.82
N VAL A 82 1.93 9.97 11.13
CA VAL A 82 2.25 8.91 12.10
C VAL A 82 1.13 7.86 12.22
N LEU A 83 -0.13 8.25 12.07
CA LEU A 83 -1.26 7.31 12.07
C LEU A 83 -1.30 6.50 10.78
N LEU A 84 -1.05 7.16 9.65
CA LEU A 84 -0.98 6.49 8.34
C LEU A 84 0.20 5.50 8.27
N GLU A 85 1.37 5.89 8.77
CA GLU A 85 2.52 4.99 8.92
C GLU A 85 2.20 3.79 9.82
N THR A 86 1.51 4.04 10.94
CA THR A 86 1.09 2.96 11.84
C THR A 86 0.12 2.00 11.16
N LEU A 87 -0.81 2.54 10.36
CA LEU A 87 -1.76 1.74 9.57
C LEU A 87 -1.05 0.88 8.52
N ARG A 88 -0.07 1.44 7.80
CA ARG A 88 0.76 0.69 6.84
C ARG A 88 1.49 -0.47 7.50
N ALA A 89 2.18 -0.22 8.61
CA ALA A 89 2.87 -1.27 9.36
C ALA A 89 1.89 -2.33 9.91
N TYR A 90 0.71 -1.90 10.36
CA TYR A 90 -0.33 -2.81 10.82
C TYR A 90 -0.83 -3.75 9.72
N VAL A 91 -1.15 -3.22 8.53
CA VAL A 91 -1.57 -4.02 7.37
C VAL A 91 -0.43 -4.93 6.88
N ALA A 92 0.79 -4.42 6.75
CA ALA A 92 1.97 -5.18 6.32
C ALA A 92 2.30 -6.35 7.27
N SER A 93 2.02 -6.18 8.56
CA SER A 93 2.21 -7.22 9.58
C SER A 93 1.08 -8.26 9.67
N GLY A 94 0.13 -8.24 8.73
CA GLY A 94 -1.03 -9.13 8.72
C GLY A 94 -2.01 -8.80 9.85
N PHE A 95 -2.25 -7.51 10.10
CA PHE A 95 -3.16 -7.02 11.14
C PHE A 95 -2.76 -7.43 12.56
N SER A 96 -1.45 -7.56 12.83
CA SER A 96 -0.91 -7.92 14.14
C SER A 96 -0.20 -6.75 14.82
N ARG A 97 -0.80 -6.22 15.90
CA ARG A 97 -0.22 -5.14 16.72
C ARG A 97 1.18 -5.50 17.24
N ARG A 98 1.36 -6.75 17.67
CA ARG A 98 2.64 -7.27 18.19
C ARG A 98 3.72 -7.31 17.12
N ARG A 99 3.36 -7.64 15.88
CA ARG A 99 4.31 -7.66 14.75
C ARG A 99 4.55 -6.26 14.17
N ALA A 100 3.59 -5.35 14.24
CA ALA A 100 3.73 -3.96 13.79
C ALA A 100 4.63 -3.11 14.71
N ALA A 101 4.52 -3.31 16.02
CA ALA A 101 5.31 -2.59 17.03
C ALA A 101 6.82 -2.51 16.76
N PRO A 102 7.54 -3.62 16.50
CA PRO A 102 8.97 -3.56 16.20
C PRO A 102 9.28 -2.86 14.88
N LEU A 103 8.41 -2.95 13.86
CA LEU A 103 8.59 -2.22 12.59
C LEU A 103 8.53 -0.70 12.79
N LEU A 104 7.76 -0.26 13.78
CA LEU A 104 7.56 1.14 14.14
C LEU A 104 8.48 1.62 15.27
N HIS A 105 9.32 0.74 15.83
CA HIS A 105 10.17 1.03 16.99
C HIS A 105 9.39 1.59 18.20
N VAL A 106 8.19 1.07 18.46
CA VAL A 106 7.33 1.49 19.58
C VAL A 106 6.81 0.30 20.38
N HIS A 107 6.29 0.56 21.57
CA HIS A 107 5.58 -0.44 22.36
C HIS A 107 4.22 -0.82 21.71
N PRO A 108 3.75 -2.08 21.81
CA PRO A 108 2.44 -2.50 21.28
C PRO A 108 1.26 -1.64 21.73
N ASN A 109 1.27 -1.12 22.96
CA ASN A 109 0.23 -0.20 23.46
C ASN A 109 0.13 1.08 22.64
N THR A 110 1.26 1.60 22.14
CA THR A 110 1.30 2.78 21.28
C THR A 110 0.66 2.50 19.93
N VAL A 111 0.93 1.32 19.35
CA VAL A 111 0.27 0.88 18.11
C VAL A 111 -1.23 0.82 18.32
N ASP A 112 -1.67 0.20 19.42
CA ASP A 112 -3.08 0.05 19.75
C ASP A 112 -3.79 1.40 19.96
N TYR A 113 -3.18 2.32 20.68
CA TYR A 113 -3.67 3.70 20.82
C TYR A 113 -3.83 4.40 19.47
N ARG A 114 -2.81 4.32 18.60
CA ARG A 114 -2.85 4.94 17.27
C ARG A 114 -3.92 4.29 16.38
N LEU A 115 -4.09 2.98 16.44
CA LEU A 115 -5.13 2.26 15.70
C LEU A 115 -6.54 2.61 16.17
N ARG A 116 -6.77 2.79 17.48
CA ARG A 116 -8.03 3.35 17.98
C ARG A 116 -8.28 4.75 17.42
N ARG A 117 -7.23 5.58 17.34
CA ARG A 117 -7.36 6.92 16.76
C ARG A 117 -7.69 6.87 15.27
N VAL A 118 -7.12 5.93 14.52
CA VAL A 118 -7.52 5.65 13.12
C VAL A 118 -9.00 5.35 13.05
N ALA A 119 -9.52 4.42 13.87
CA ALA A 119 -10.93 4.05 13.89
C ALA A 119 -11.86 5.23 14.15
N VAL A 120 -11.51 6.09 15.12
CA VAL A 120 -12.28 7.30 15.44
C VAL A 120 -12.33 8.28 14.26
N LEU A 121 -11.26 8.40 13.48
CA LEU A 121 -11.18 9.34 12.38
C LEU A 121 -11.82 8.81 11.09
N THR A 122 -11.65 7.53 10.79
CA THR A 122 -12.08 6.92 9.51
C THR A 122 -13.41 6.19 9.61
N GLY A 123 -13.86 5.86 10.81
CA GLY A 123 -15.00 4.98 11.05
C GLY A 123 -14.73 3.50 10.78
N LEU A 124 -13.49 3.11 10.46
CA LEU A 124 -13.10 1.72 10.20
C LEU A 124 -12.34 1.15 11.40
N ASP A 125 -12.90 0.12 12.04
CA ASP A 125 -12.34 -0.46 13.25
C ASP A 125 -11.28 -1.54 12.93
N PRO A 126 -9.98 -1.33 13.23
CA PRO A 126 -8.91 -2.31 13.04
C PRO A 126 -8.96 -3.47 14.05
N THR A 127 -9.99 -3.58 14.89
CA THR A 127 -10.30 -4.76 15.71
C THR A 127 -11.47 -5.57 15.14
N CYS A 128 -12.29 -4.99 14.27
CA CYS A 128 -13.44 -5.63 13.65
C CYS A 128 -12.99 -6.39 12.39
N PRO A 129 -13.13 -7.75 12.34
CA PRO A 129 -12.75 -8.52 11.15
C PRO A 129 -13.47 -8.09 9.87
N GLY A 130 -14.70 -7.57 9.98
CA GLY A 130 -15.48 -7.08 8.85
C GLY A 130 -14.90 -5.83 8.19
N ASP A 131 -14.17 -5.01 8.94
CA ASP A 131 -13.62 -3.74 8.44
C ASP A 131 -12.22 -3.91 7.85
N LEU A 132 -11.51 -4.99 8.18
CA LEU A 132 -10.13 -5.22 7.73
C LEU A 132 -9.96 -5.23 6.20
N PRO A 133 -10.85 -5.89 5.41
CA PRO A 133 -10.76 -5.85 3.96
C PRO A 133 -10.92 -4.43 3.40
N GLN A 134 -11.87 -3.66 3.95
CA GLN A 134 -12.12 -2.28 3.54
C GLN A 134 -10.96 -1.36 3.92
N LEU A 135 -10.38 -1.55 5.11
CA LEU A 135 -9.22 -0.80 5.58
C LEU A 135 -7.96 -1.08 4.75
N ARG A 136 -7.73 -2.34 4.35
CA ARG A 136 -6.69 -2.68 3.37
C ARG A 136 -6.97 -2.03 2.02
N ALA A 137 -8.20 -2.13 1.52
CA ALA A 137 -8.57 -1.61 0.22
C ALA A 137 -8.43 -0.08 0.14
N ALA A 138 -8.85 0.61 1.21
CA ALA A 138 -8.70 2.05 1.37
C ALA A 138 -7.23 2.46 1.42
N LEU A 139 -6.38 1.70 2.11
CA LEU A 139 -4.93 1.95 2.16
C LEU A 139 -4.27 1.82 0.78
N VAL A 140 -4.54 0.72 0.06
CA VAL A 140 -4.01 0.55 -1.30
C VAL A 140 -4.50 1.68 -2.22
N ALA A 141 -5.80 1.97 -2.22
CA ALA A 141 -6.34 3.05 -3.05
C ALA A 141 -5.75 4.43 -2.72
N HIS A 142 -5.52 4.71 -1.44
CA HIS A 142 -4.88 5.93 -0.94
C HIS A 142 -3.43 6.04 -1.40
N ASP A 143 -2.63 4.98 -1.25
CA ASP A 143 -1.21 4.98 -1.64
C ASP A 143 -1.00 5.14 -3.15
N PHE A 144 -2.00 4.78 -3.97
CA PHE A 144 -1.99 5.01 -5.41
C PHE A 144 -2.46 6.40 -5.83
N THR A 145 -3.06 7.17 -4.92
CA THR A 145 -3.50 8.54 -5.20
C THR A 145 -2.29 9.46 -5.03
N PRO A 146 -1.92 10.28 -6.05
CA PRO A 146 -0.82 11.22 -5.89
C PRO A 146 -1.12 12.12 -4.69
N SER A 147 -0.16 12.25 -3.77
CA SER A 147 -0.30 13.10 -2.59
C SER A 147 -0.66 14.50 -3.07
N ARG A 148 -1.86 14.97 -2.71
CA ARG A 148 -2.27 16.32 -3.05
C ARG A 148 -1.28 17.25 -2.35
N PRO A 149 -0.56 18.15 -3.06
CA PRO A 149 0.33 19.08 -2.39
C PRO A 149 -0.48 19.83 -1.33
N ALA A 150 0.08 19.95 -0.13
CA ALA A 150 -0.54 20.73 0.94
C ALA A 150 -0.90 22.11 0.36
N PRO A 151 -2.14 22.64 0.59
CA PRO A 151 -2.48 23.96 0.11
C PRO A 151 -1.43 24.94 0.65
N GLY A 152 -0.63 25.49 -0.28
CA GLY A 152 0.45 26.40 0.04
C GLY A 152 -0.10 27.50 0.94
N ARG A 153 0.61 27.77 2.05
CA ARG A 153 0.28 28.87 2.94
C ARG A 153 0.13 30.12 2.07
N ALA A 154 -1.11 30.56 1.90
CA ALA A 154 -1.41 31.82 1.25
C ALA A 154 -0.70 32.90 2.07
N TRP A 155 0.36 33.47 1.50
CA TRP A 155 1.06 34.62 2.06
C TRP A 155 0.02 35.71 2.28
N ARG A 156 -0.19 36.07 3.54
CA ARG A 156 -0.95 37.27 3.89
C ARG A 156 -0.16 38.46 3.36
N ARG A 157 -0.81 39.24 2.51
CA ARG A 157 -0.38 40.60 2.17
C ARG A 157 -0.55 41.50 3.39
#